data_AF-A0A7S3Y1I1-F1
#
_entry.id   AF-A0A7S3Y1I1-F1
#
_cell.length_a   1.000
_cell.length_b   1.000
_cell.length_c   1.000
_cell.angle_alpha   90.00
_cell.angle_beta   90.00
_cell.angle_gamma   90.00
#
_symmetry.space_group_name_H-M   'P 1'
#
loop_
_entity.id
_entity.type
_entity.pdbx_description
1 polymer ?
#
loop_
_entity_poly.entity_id
_entity_poly.type
_entity_poly.pdbx_seq_one_letter_code
_entity_poly.pdbx_strand_id
1 'polypeptide(L)'
;GREAPGWCYHLLSAREFAALPEEDPPEVLEADLTSTVLSLLLLQQSDTGRVDVLPPGAGAAAAAAEGARGGAGLSAADICALPWVDPPPTAHVLEALEELAALGAAEAA
;
A
#
# COMPACT_ATOMS: atom_id res chain seq x y z
N GLY A 1 7.88 31.43 -8.46
CA GLY A 1 6.52 30.91 -8.63
C GLY A 1 5.68 30.98 -7.37
N ARG A 2 6.23 30.67 -6.18
CA ARG A 2 5.46 30.69 -4.92
C ARG A 2 5.54 32.00 -4.14
N GLU A 3 6.74 32.56 -3.96
CA GLU A 3 6.94 33.80 -3.17
C GLU A 3 7.16 35.06 -4.03
N ALA A 4 7.58 34.88 -5.28
CA ALA A 4 7.82 35.93 -6.26
C ALA A 4 7.70 35.34 -7.69
N PRO A 5 7.64 36.16 -8.75
CA PRO A 5 7.69 35.68 -10.13
C PRO A 5 8.89 34.79 -10.38
N GLY A 6 8.72 33.70 -11.13
CA GLY A 6 9.79 32.77 -11.46
C GLY A 6 9.52 32.05 -12.77
N TRP A 7 10.53 31.35 -13.27
CA TRP A 7 10.51 30.68 -14.56
C TRP A 7 10.48 29.17 -14.36
N CYS A 8 9.69 28.47 -15.19
CA CYS A 8 9.72 27.02 -15.30
C CYS A 8 10.25 26.69 -16.71
N TYR A 9 11.30 25.87 -16.79
CA TYR A 9 11.84 25.40 -18.05
C TYR A 9 11.58 23.90 -18.14
N HIS A 10 10.81 23.49 -19.14
CA HIS A 10 10.60 22.07 -19.42
C HIS A 10 11.77 21.54 -20.23
N LEU A 11 12.31 20.38 -19.83
CA LEU A 11 13.40 19.70 -20.54
C LEU A 11 12.89 18.77 -21.65
N LEU A 12 11.61 18.91 -22.01
CA LEU A 12 10.90 18.13 -23.02
C LEU A 12 10.57 19.04 -24.21
N SER A 13 10.48 18.47 -25.41
CA SER A 13 9.96 19.21 -26.56
C SER A 13 8.47 19.53 -26.39
N ALA A 14 7.98 20.54 -27.11
CA ALA A 14 6.56 20.90 -27.10
C ALA A 14 5.66 19.72 -27.52
N ARG A 15 6.14 18.86 -28.43
CA ARG A 15 5.42 17.66 -28.87
C ARG A 15 5.34 16.61 -27.75
N GLU A 16 6.44 16.34 -27.06
CA GLU A 16 6.47 15.37 -25.96
C GLU A 16 5.61 15.83 -24.80
N PHE A 17 5.70 17.11 -24.43
CA PHE A 17 4.86 17.68 -23.38
C PHE A 17 3.37 17.63 -23.74
N ALA A 18 3.01 17.92 -25.00
CA ALA A 18 1.62 17.83 -25.47
C ALA A 18 1.11 16.38 -25.57
N ALA A 19 2.00 15.38 -25.54
CA ALA A 19 1.65 13.97 -25.61
C ALA A 19 1.55 13.30 -24.23
N LEU A 20 1.92 14.01 -23.15
CA LEU A 20 1.77 13.49 -21.78
C LEU A 20 0.28 13.35 -21.43
N PRO A 21 -0.10 12.31 -20.68
CA PRO A 21 -1.43 12.23 -20.10
C PRO A 21 -1.66 13.39 -19.15
N GLU A 22 -2.93 13.77 -18.96
CA GLU A 22 -3.30 14.83 -18.01
C GLU A 22 -3.07 14.40 -16.56
N GLU A 23 -3.31 13.12 -16.28
CA GLU A 23 -3.12 12.49 -14.98
C GLU A 23 -2.36 11.19 -15.16
N ASP A 24 -1.37 10.97 -14.29
CA ASP A 24 -0.68 9.68 -14.22
C ASP A 24 -1.64 8.62 -13.65
N PRO A 25 -1.50 7.35 -14.07
CA PRO A 25 -2.26 6.27 -13.45
C PRO A 25 -1.95 6.20 -11.94
N PRO A 26 -2.95 5.88 -11.09
CA PRO A 26 -2.72 5.80 -9.66
C PRO A 26 -1.80 4.63 -9.30
N GLU A 27 -0.90 4.86 -8.34
CA GLU A 27 0.14 3.90 -7.93
C GLU A 27 -0.40 2.52 -7.56
N VAL A 28 -1.63 2.44 -7.03
CA VAL A 28 -2.32 1.20 -6.66
C VAL A 28 -2.50 0.22 -7.82
N LEU A 29 -2.46 0.71 -9.06
CA LEU A 29 -2.59 -0.10 -10.28
C LEU A 29 -1.26 -0.68 -10.77
N GLU A 30 -0.13 -0.09 -10.37
CA GLU A 30 1.17 -0.39 -10.98
C GLU A 30 2.22 -0.85 -9.96
N ALA A 31 2.11 -0.43 -8.71
CA ALA A 31 3.07 -0.72 -7.66
C ALA A 31 2.83 -2.08 -6.98
N ASP A 32 3.88 -2.58 -6.32
CA ASP A 32 3.78 -3.67 -5.35
C ASP A 32 2.93 -3.24 -4.14
N LEU A 33 1.99 -4.10 -3.75
CA LEU A 33 1.01 -3.82 -2.70
C LEU A 33 1.36 -4.46 -1.36
N THR A 34 2.49 -5.16 -1.24
CA THR A 34 2.90 -5.90 -0.02
C THR A 34 2.83 -5.03 1.24
N SER A 35 3.38 -3.82 1.20
CA SER A 35 3.33 -2.89 2.35
C SER A 35 1.91 -2.41 2.67
N THR A 36 1.10 -2.16 1.65
CA THR A 36 -0.30 -1.71 1.80
C THR A 36 -1.17 -2.81 2.37
N VAL A 37 -1.06 -4.04 1.85
CA VAL A 37 -1.79 -5.23 2.33
C VAL A 37 -1.42 -5.53 3.78
N LEU A 38 -0.13 -5.47 4.14
CA LEU A 38 0.30 -5.61 5.54
C LEU A 38 -0.35 -4.56 6.44
N SER A 39 -0.38 -3.30 6.00
CA SER A 39 -1.00 -2.22 6.76
C SER A 39 -2.50 -2.45 6.97
N LEU A 40 -3.22 -2.95 5.96
CA LEU A 40 -4.64 -3.30 6.07
C LEU A 40 -4.87 -4.46 7.06
N LEU A 41 -4.03 -5.49 7.04
CA LEU A 41 -4.08 -6.59 7.99
C LEU A 41 -3.84 -6.13 9.43
N LEU A 42 -2.91 -5.18 9.63
CA LEU A 42 -2.64 -4.59 10.96
C LEU A 42 -3.81 -3.73 11.44
N LEU A 43 -4.45 -2.97 10.55
CA LEU A 43 -5.62 -2.16 10.90
C LEU A 43 -6.82 -3.02 11.32
N GLN A 44 -7.03 -4.19 10.69
CA GLN A 44 -8.05 -5.14 11.14
C GLN A 44 -7.76 -5.73 12.53
N GLN A 45 -6.50 -6.06 12.82
CA GLN A 45 -6.11 -6.58 14.15
C GLN A 45 -6.33 -5.55 15.27
N SER A 46 -6.29 -4.26 14.94
CA SER A 46 -6.38 -3.15 15.90
C SER A 46 -7.80 -2.82 16.37
N ASP A 47 -8.85 -3.48 15.85
CA ASP A 47 -10.25 -3.29 16.30
C ASP A 47 -10.48 -3.77 17.76
N THR A 48 -9.48 -4.45 18.35
CA THR A 48 -9.42 -4.72 19.81
C THR A 48 -8.63 -3.65 20.57
N GLY A 49 -8.99 -2.37 20.43
CA GLY A 49 -8.72 -1.30 21.40
C GLY A 49 -7.25 -0.99 21.75
N ARG A 50 -6.26 -1.56 21.07
CA ARG A 50 -4.83 -1.30 21.30
C ARG A 50 -4.17 -0.86 19.99
N VAL A 51 -4.01 0.45 19.83
CA VAL A 51 -3.15 1.01 18.78
C VAL A 51 -1.76 1.18 19.40
N ASP A 52 -0.89 0.19 19.21
CA ASP A 52 0.53 0.41 19.42
C ASP A 52 1.02 1.30 18.26
N VAL A 53 1.23 2.59 18.55
CA VAL A 53 1.82 3.51 17.58
C VAL A 53 3.21 2.99 17.22
N LEU A 54 3.39 2.53 15.98
CA LEU A 54 4.69 2.14 15.45
C LEU A 54 5.62 3.37 15.49
N PRO A 55 6.72 3.34 16.26
CA PRO A 55 7.67 4.44 16.25
C PRO A 55 8.36 4.53 14.87
N PRO A 56 8.67 5.74 14.39
CA PRO A 56 9.41 5.89 13.14
C PRO A 56 10.78 5.21 13.28
N GLY A 57 11.01 4.14 12.52
CA GLY A 57 12.28 3.38 12.49
C GLY A 57 12.20 1.90 12.86
N ALA A 58 11.02 1.34 13.14
CA ALA A 58 10.87 -0.08 13.51
C ALA A 58 10.87 -1.08 12.32
N GLY A 59 11.50 -0.72 11.19
CA GLY A 59 11.80 -1.68 10.13
C GLY A 59 13.12 -2.40 10.41
N ALA A 60 13.13 -3.36 11.35
CA ALA A 60 14.03 -4.55 11.31
C ALA A 60 14.08 -5.42 12.58
N ALA A 61 13.63 -5.02 13.78
CA ALA A 61 14.07 -5.77 14.98
C ALA A 61 13.15 -5.88 16.22
N ALA A 62 11.86 -5.54 16.20
CA ALA A 62 11.05 -5.65 17.41
C ALA A 62 9.60 -6.09 17.17
N ALA A 63 9.37 -7.39 17.21
CA ALA A 63 8.49 -8.02 18.20
C ALA A 63 8.31 -9.52 17.86
N ALA A 64 9.19 -10.34 18.43
CA ALA A 64 8.78 -11.69 18.81
C ALA A 64 7.72 -11.51 19.91
N ALA A 65 6.44 -11.55 19.54
CA ALA A 65 5.33 -11.53 20.46
C ALA A 65 4.33 -12.61 20.06
N GLU A 66 4.53 -13.74 20.70
CA GLU A 66 3.64 -14.89 20.81
C GLU A 66 2.23 -14.45 21.22
N GLY A 67 1.23 -14.87 20.43
CA GLY A 67 -0.17 -14.87 20.82
C GLY A 67 -1.10 -13.99 19.98
N ALA A 68 -1.50 -14.47 18.80
CA ALA A 68 -2.74 -14.03 18.17
C ALA A 68 -3.48 -15.24 17.60
N ARG A 69 -4.31 -15.86 18.44
CA ARG A 69 -5.28 -16.86 17.99
C ARG A 69 -6.45 -16.14 17.30
N GLY A 70 -6.65 -16.45 16.03
CA GLY A 70 -7.97 -16.55 15.39
C GLY A 70 -8.66 -15.23 15.05
N GLY A 71 -8.18 -14.54 14.02
CA GLY A 71 -8.99 -13.61 13.24
C GLY A 71 -8.87 -14.02 11.78
N ALA A 72 -9.98 -14.32 11.11
CA ALA A 72 -9.97 -14.66 9.68
C ALA A 72 -9.23 -13.56 8.91
N GLY A 73 -8.14 -13.92 8.22
CA GLY A 73 -7.37 -12.97 7.41
C GLY A 73 -8.26 -12.32 6.34
N LEU A 74 -7.90 -11.10 5.93
CA LEU A 74 -8.52 -10.49 4.75
C LEU A 74 -8.15 -11.29 3.50
N SER A 75 -9.15 -11.73 2.74
CA SER A 75 -8.92 -12.29 1.42
C SER A 75 -8.64 -11.18 0.40
N ALA A 76 -8.09 -11.54 -0.76
CA ALA A 76 -7.96 -10.61 -1.87
C ALA A 76 -9.31 -9.99 -2.28
N ALA A 77 -10.41 -10.75 -2.18
CA ALA A 77 -11.75 -10.25 -2.47
C ALA A 77 -12.19 -9.16 -1.46
N ASP A 78 -11.89 -9.34 -0.17
CA ASP A 78 -12.21 -8.35 0.86
C ASP A 78 -11.43 -7.05 0.63
N ILE A 79 -10.14 -7.16 0.28
CA ILE A 79 -9.28 -6.00 -0.01
C ILE A 79 -9.78 -5.27 -1.25
N CYS A 80 -10.12 -5.96 -2.33
CA CYS A 80 -10.64 -5.34 -3.54
C CYS A 80 -12.05 -4.74 -3.36
N ALA A 81 -12.82 -5.21 -2.37
CA ALA A 81 -14.16 -4.70 -2.06
C ALA A 81 -14.16 -3.44 -1.17
N LEU A 82 -13.00 -3.01 -0.67
CA LEU A 82 -12.87 -1.75 0.06
C LEU A 82 -13.24 -0.55 -0.84
N PRO A 83 -13.61 0.61 -0.26
CA PRO A 83 -14.07 1.77 -1.01
C PRO A 83 -12.91 2.54 -1.66
N TRP A 84 -12.23 1.91 -2.60
CA TRP A 84 -11.18 2.52 -3.42
C TRP A 84 -11.76 3.55 -4.39
N VAL A 85 -10.97 4.57 -4.73
CA VAL A 85 -11.26 5.43 -5.89
C VAL A 85 -11.08 4.60 -7.17
N ASP A 86 -9.90 3.97 -7.30
CA ASP A 86 -9.60 2.97 -8.31
C ASP A 86 -9.13 1.69 -7.60
N PRO A 87 -9.84 0.56 -7.75
CA PRO A 87 -9.52 -0.66 -7.02
C PRO A 87 -8.21 -1.30 -7.52
N PRO A 88 -7.41 -1.90 -6.63
CA PRO A 88 -6.20 -2.60 -7.01
C PRO A 88 -6.52 -3.80 -7.94
N PRO A 89 -5.62 -4.12 -8.89
CA PRO A 89 -5.70 -5.37 -9.62
C PRO A 89 -5.61 -6.56 -8.66
N THR A 90 -6.54 -7.52 -8.77
CA THR A 90 -6.55 -8.70 -7.90
C THR A 90 -5.24 -9.47 -7.93
N ALA A 91 -4.54 -9.48 -9.07
CA ALA A 91 -3.23 -10.13 -9.20
C ALA A 91 -2.19 -9.55 -8.23
N HIS A 92 -2.09 -8.22 -8.12
CA HIS A 92 -1.12 -7.58 -7.24
C HIS A 92 -1.44 -7.84 -5.76
N VAL A 93 -2.73 -7.92 -5.42
CA VAL A 93 -3.16 -8.26 -4.05
C VAL A 93 -2.82 -9.71 -3.72
N LEU A 94 -2.99 -10.64 -4.66
CA LEU A 94 -2.63 -12.05 -4.48
C LEU A 94 -1.12 -12.23 -4.31
N GLU A 95 -0.31 -11.58 -5.15
CA GLU A 95 1.15 -11.59 -5.04
C GLU A 95 1.61 -11.05 -3.68
N ALA A 96 1.04 -9.94 -3.23
CA ALA A 96 1.32 -9.37 -1.92
C ALA A 96 0.95 -10.32 -0.77
N LEU A 97 -0.20 -10.99 -0.83
CA LEU A 97 -0.60 -11.97 0.19
C LEU A 97 0.32 -13.19 0.20
N GLU A 98 0.74 -13.67 -0.98
CA GLU A 98 1.70 -14.77 -1.10
C GLU A 98 3.06 -14.40 -0.51
N GLU A 99 3.55 -13.20 -0.79
CA GLU A 99 4.81 -12.69 -0.23
C GLU A 99 4.74 -12.56 1.30
N LEU A 100 3.64 -12.00 1.82
CA LEU A 100 3.44 -11.88 3.27
C LEU A 100 3.33 -13.24 3.95
N ALA A 101 2.69 -14.22 3.31
CA ALA A 101 2.66 -15.60 3.80
C ALA A 101 4.05 -16.24 3.81
N ALA A 102 4.85 -16.03 2.75
CA ALA A 102 6.24 -16.50 2.68
C ALA A 102 7.14 -15.87 3.75
N LEU A 103 6.88 -14.61 4.11
CA LEU A 103 7.58 -13.89 5.19
C LEU A 103 7.05 -14.22 6.60
N GLY A 104 5.97 -15.00 6.71
CA GLY A 104 5.31 -15.32 7.98
C GLY A 104 4.59 -14.14 8.63
N ALA A 105 4.29 -13.09 7.86
CA ALA A 105 3.56 -11.89 8.30
C ALA A 105 2.04 -12.04 8.14
N ALA A 106 1.57 -13.03 7.38
CA ALA A 106 0.17 -13.41 7.23
C ALA A 106 0.03 -14.94 7.22
N GLU A 107 -1.14 -15.47 7.59
CA GLU A 107 -1.46 -16.86 7.28
C GLU A 107 -1.77 -16.99 5.78
N ALA A 108 -1.36 -18.10 5.17
CA ALA A 108 -1.75 -18.42 3.80
C ALA A 108 -3.29 -18.55 3.75
N ALA A 109 -3.93 -17.69 2.94
CA ALA A 109 -5.37 -17.74 2.68
C ALA A 109 -5.77 -18.99 1.89
#